data_AF-X1B3D4-F1
#
_entry.id   AF-X1B3D4-F1
#
_cell.length_a   1.000
_cell.length_b   1.000
_cell.length_c   1.000
_cell.angle_alpha   90.00
_cell.angle_beta   90.00
_cell.angle_gamma   90.00
#
_symmetry.space_group_name_H-M   'P 1'
#
loop_
_entity.id
_entity.type
_entity.pdbx_description
1 polymer ?
#
loop_
_entity_poly.entity_id
_entity_poly.type
_entity_poly.pdbx_seq_one_letter_code
_entity_poly.pdbx_strand_id
1 'polypeptide(L)'
;MFRSSIKLFKVFGIEIRLDYSWFIIFALFAYYFGFDYFPRVLSGLNGGLLALITIITVILFFTSVLIHEMSHSLVARRRGTPVKRITLFIFGGMA
;
A
#
# COMPACT_ATOMS: atom_id res chain seq x y z
N MET A 1 -0.55 3.66 -20.57
CA MET A 1 0.72 4.39 -20.39
C MET A 1 1.50 3.97 -19.13
N PHE A 2 1.34 2.76 -18.58
CA PHE A 2 2.06 2.32 -17.37
C PHE A 2 3.38 1.63 -17.76
N ARG A 3 4.42 2.41 -18.08
CA ARG A 3 5.72 1.89 -18.55
C ARG A 3 6.69 1.48 -17.41
N SER A 4 6.38 1.78 -16.15
CA SER A 4 7.30 1.52 -15.03
C SER A 4 6.58 0.89 -13.83
N SER A 5 6.18 -0.37 -13.97
CA SER A 5 5.65 -1.18 -12.86
C SER A 5 6.58 -2.36 -12.57
N ILE A 6 6.99 -2.54 -11.32
CA ILE A 6 7.79 -3.69 -10.88
C ILE A 6 6.84 -4.84 -10.54
N LYS A 7 7.14 -6.05 -11.03
CA LYS A 7 6.41 -7.26 -10.62
C LYS A 7 6.87 -7.64 -9.21
N LEU A 8 5.97 -7.60 -8.25
CA LEU A 8 6.27 -7.93 -6.86
C LEU A 8 6.18 -9.45 -6.65
N PHE A 9 4.98 -10.00 -6.74
CA PHE A 9 4.71 -11.42 -6.52
C PHE A 9 3.37 -11.84 -7.16
N LYS A 10 3.05 -13.13 -7.12
CA LYS A 10 1.80 -13.69 -7.66
C LYS A 10 1.05 -14.41 -6.56
N VAL A 11 -0.18 -13.98 -6.25
CA VAL A 11 -1.03 -14.60 -5.22
C VAL A 11 -2.33 -15.06 -5.86
N PHE A 12 -2.77 -16.29 -5.55
CA PHE A 12 -3.99 -16.89 -6.07
C PHE A 12 -4.11 -16.91 -7.61
N GLY A 13 -3.01 -16.74 -8.36
CA GLY A 13 -3.05 -16.63 -9.82
C GLY A 13 -3.07 -15.19 -10.36
N ILE A 14 -3.18 -14.19 -9.49
CA ILE A 14 -3.20 -12.76 -9.82
C ILE A 14 -1.79 -12.19 -9.67
N GLU A 15 -1.27 -11.55 -10.71
CA GLU A 15 0.03 -10.86 -10.63
C GLU A 15 -0.13 -9.51 -9.94
N ILE A 16 0.61 -9.29 -8.85
CA ILE A 16 0.67 -8.01 -8.16
C ILE A 16 1.88 -7.23 -8.69
N ARG A 17 1.61 -6.00 -9.14
CA ARG A 17 2.61 -5.05 -9.62
C ARG A 17 2.58 -3.79 -8.79
N LEU A 18 3.73 -3.15 -8.63
CA LEU A 18 3.89 -1.89 -7.95
C LEU A 18 4.36 -0.84 -8.94
N ASP A 19 3.58 0.21 -9.14
CA ASP A 19 4.00 1.36 -9.93
C ASP A 19 4.94 2.25 -9.10
N TYR A 20 5.95 2.88 -9.71
CA TYR A 20 6.88 3.74 -8.97
C TYR A 20 6.19 4.93 -8.30
N SER A 21 5.03 5.38 -8.80
CA SER A 21 4.22 6.42 -8.14
C SER A 21 3.80 6.03 -6.72
N TRP A 22 3.76 4.72 -6.40
CA TRP A 22 3.48 4.23 -5.05
C TRP A 22 4.51 4.73 -4.02
N PHE A 23 5.78 4.87 -4.40
CA PHE A 23 6.81 5.38 -3.47
C PHE A 23 6.55 6.83 -3.06
N ILE A 24 5.90 7.62 -3.92
CA ILE A 24 5.56 9.02 -3.62
C ILE A 24 4.53 9.07 -2.48
N ILE A 25 3.44 8.29 -2.59
CA ILE A 25 2.41 8.25 -1.54
C ILE A 25 2.95 7.61 -0.27
N PHE A 26 3.80 6.60 -0.39
CA PHE A 26 4.49 6.00 0.76
C PHE A 26 5.33 7.02 1.51
N ALA A 27 6.14 7.82 0.79
CA ALA A 27 6.96 8.86 1.40
C ALA A 27 6.12 9.97 2.04
N LEU A 28 5.01 10.38 1.41
CA LEU A 28 4.08 11.36 1.97
C LEU A 28 3.46 10.87 3.29
N PHE A 29 3.00 9.61 3.31
CA PHE A 29 2.43 9.01 4.52
C PHE A 29 3.48 8.87 5.62
N ALA A 30 4.67 8.38 5.30
CA ALA A 30 5.77 8.26 6.25
C ALA A 30 6.18 9.62 6.82
N TYR A 31 6.24 10.66 5.98
CA TYR A 31 6.53 12.02 6.42
C TYR A 31 5.45 12.57 7.35
N TYR A 32 4.18 12.49 6.92
CA TYR A 32 3.05 12.98 7.69
C TYR A 32 2.96 12.28 9.06
N PHE A 33 3.04 10.96 9.09
CA PHE A 33 2.97 10.21 10.35
C PHE A 33 4.19 10.45 11.23
N GLY A 34 5.40 10.42 10.66
CA GLY A 34 6.65 10.48 11.42
C GLY A 34 7.00 11.87 11.95
N PHE A 35 6.68 12.93 11.20
CA PHE A 35 7.12 14.29 11.54
C PHE A 35 6.00 15.24 11.97
N ASP A 36 4.73 14.93 11.64
CA ASP A 36 3.62 15.86 11.86
C ASP A 36 2.56 15.27 12.81
N TYR A 37 2.04 14.08 12.52
CA TYR A 37 0.97 13.47 13.30
C TYR A 37 1.45 12.86 14.63
N PHE A 38 2.34 11.86 14.60
CA PHE A 38 2.75 11.17 15.82
C PHE A 38 3.53 12.03 16.81
N PRO A 39 4.44 12.94 16.40
CA PRO A 39 5.08 13.86 17.35
C PRO A 39 4.09 14.76 18.10
N ARG A 40 2.96 15.13 17.47
CA ARG A 40 1.90 15.93 18.12
C ARG A 40 1.02 15.10 19.04
N VAL A 41 0.65 13.89 18.63
CA VAL A 41 -0.29 13.03 19.39
C VAL A 41 0.43 12.22 20.48
N LEU A 42 1.69 11.84 20.25
CA LEU A 42 2.52 10.99 21.11
C LEU A 42 3.79 11.75 21.56
N SER A 43 3.60 13.00 22.00
CA SER A 43 4.68 13.95 22.35
C SER A 43 5.62 13.50 23.47
N GLY A 44 5.26 12.46 24.23
CA GLY A 44 6.09 11.89 25.30
C GLY A 44 6.97 10.70 24.90
N LEU A 45 6.89 10.22 23.64
CA LEU A 45 7.70 9.09 23.18
C LEU A 45 9.06 9.54 22.65
N ASN A 46 10.09 8.71 22.84
CA ASN A 46 11.40 8.96 22.23
C ASN A 46 11.32 8.83 20.70
N GLY A 47 12.23 9.48 19.99
CA GLY A 47 12.25 9.48 18.52
C GLY A 47 12.36 8.09 17.90
N GLY A 48 13.01 7.14 18.60
CA GLY A 48 13.11 5.74 18.17
C GLY A 48 11.76 5.02 18.14
N LEU A 49 10.94 5.16 19.19
CA LEU A 49 9.59 4.58 19.23
C LEU A 49 8.67 5.24 18.19
N LEU A 50 8.77 6.56 18.02
CA LEU A 50 7.99 7.27 17.00
C LEU A 50 8.31 6.76 15.59
N ALA A 51 9.59 6.56 15.27
CA ALA A 51 10.01 5.98 14.00
C ALA A 51 9.48 4.55 13.82
N LEU A 52 9.57 3.72 14.86
CA LEU A 52 9.06 2.33 14.81
C LEU A 52 7.54 2.29 14.57
N ILE A 53 6.77 3.08 15.31
CA ILE A 53 5.31 3.18 15.15
C ILE A 53 4.98 3.68 13.75
N THR A 54 5.69 4.70 13.25
CA THR A 54 5.50 5.22 11.89
C THR A 54 5.67 4.12 10.84
N ILE A 55 6.77 3.37 10.90
CA ILE A 55 7.06 2.30 9.94
C ILE A 55 5.97 1.22 10.00
N ILE A 56 5.58 0.79 11.21
CA ILE A 56 4.53 -0.23 11.39
C ILE A 56 3.19 0.27 10.84
N THR A 57 2.78 1.50 11.18
CA THR A 57 1.51 2.07 10.72
C THR A 57 1.46 2.17 9.20
N VAL A 58 2.51 2.68 8.56
CA VAL A 58 2.56 2.82 7.10
C VAL A 58 2.50 1.45 6.41
N ILE A 59 3.24 0.46 6.90
CA ILE A 59 3.21 -0.91 6.35
C ILE A 59 1.82 -1.52 6.49
N LEU A 60 1.19 -1.41 7.67
CA LEU A 60 -0.15 -1.94 7.91
C LEU A 60 -1.20 -1.26 7.05
N PHE A 61 -1.10 0.06 6.87
CA PHE A 61 -2.00 0.83 6.02
C PHE A 61 -1.97 0.31 4.56
N PHE A 62 -0.78 0.22 3.95
CA PHE A 62 -0.67 -0.28 2.58
C PHE A 62 -1.00 -1.76 2.44
N THR A 63 -0.73 -2.56 3.48
CA THR A 63 -1.15 -3.97 3.51
C THR A 63 -2.67 -4.10 3.52
N SER A 64 -3.37 -3.25 4.29
CA SER A 64 -4.84 -3.20 4.31
C SER A 64 -5.41 -2.84 2.94
N VAL A 65 -4.84 -1.82 2.28
CA VAL A 65 -5.23 -1.44 0.91
C VAL A 65 -5.01 -2.60 -0.07
N LEU A 66 -3.87 -3.28 0.01
CA LEU A 66 -3.60 -4.45 -0.84
C LEU A 66 -4.66 -5.55 -0.65
N ILE A 67 -5.03 -5.85 0.60
CA ILE A 67 -6.05 -6.86 0.93
C ILE A 67 -7.43 -6.41 0.43
N HIS A 68 -7.76 -5.12 0.52
CA HIS A 68 -9.00 -4.55 -0.01
C HIS A 68 -9.13 -4.80 -1.52
N GLU A 69 -8.09 -4.48 -2.29
CA GLU A 69 -8.08 -4.66 -3.74
C GLU A 69 -8.07 -6.14 -4.16
N MET A 70 -7.39 -6.97 -3.37
CA MET A 70 -7.41 -8.41 -3.58
C MET A 70 -8.81 -8.99 -3.35
N SER A 71 -9.58 -8.44 -2.40
CA SER A 71 -10.96 -8.83 -2.14
C SER A 71 -11.85 -8.54 -3.34
N HIS A 72 -11.74 -7.36 -3.94
CA HIS A 72 -12.47 -7.02 -5.18
C HIS A 72 -12.11 -7.97 -6.32
N SER A 73 -10.82 -8.23 -6.50
CA SER A 73 -10.33 -9.11 -7.56
C SER A 73 -10.81 -10.55 -7.39
N LEU A 74 -10.85 -11.03 -6.14
CA LEU A 74 -11.33 -12.37 -5.82
C LEU A 74 -12.85 -12.50 -6.05
N VAL A 75 -13.62 -11.47 -5.68
CA VAL A 75 -15.07 -11.41 -5.93
C VAL A 75 -15.36 -11.36 -7.43
N ALA A 76 -14.63 -10.55 -8.20
CA ALA A 76 -14.76 -10.46 -9.66
C ALA A 76 -14.47 -11.82 -10.34
N ARG A 77 -13.42 -12.53 -9.89
CA ARG A 77 -13.10 -13.87 -10.38
C ARG A 77 -14.19 -14.89 -10.07
N ARG A 78 -14.78 -14.84 -8.88
CA ARG A 78 -15.93 -15.71 -8.54
C ARG A 78 -17.16 -15.43 -9.41
N ARG A 79 -17.30 -14.20 -9.92
CA ARG A 79 -18.37 -13.81 -10.86
C ARG A 79 -18.03 -14.04 -12.34
N GLY A 80 -16.92 -14.71 -12.64
CA GLY A 80 -16.54 -15.08 -14.01
C GLY A 80 -15.74 -14.02 -14.76
N THR A 81 -15.37 -12.90 -14.13
CA THR A 81 -14.51 -11.88 -14.75
C THR A 81 -13.03 -12.22 -14.53
N PRO A 82 -12.23 -12.43 -15.60
CA PRO A 82 -10.85 -12.85 -15.45
C PRO A 82 -9.92 -11.68 -15.05
N VAL A 83 -9.69 -11.51 -13.75
CA VAL A 83 -8.66 -10.59 -13.24
C VAL A 83 -7.28 -11.26 -13.31
N LYS A 84 -6.41 -10.74 -14.18
CA LYS A 84 -5.05 -11.28 -14.40
C LYS A 84 -3.96 -10.49 -13.68
N ARG A 85 -4.21 -9.22 -13.35
CA ARG A 85 -3.21 -8.31 -12.75
C ARG A 85 -3.85 -7.27 -11.85
N ILE A 86 -3.22 -7.01 -10.70
CA ILE A 86 -3.49 -5.84 -9.86
C ILE A 86 -2.24 -4.97 -9.91
N THR A 87 -2.41 -3.68 -10.19
CA THR A 87 -1.31 -2.71 -10.11
C THR A 87 -1.59 -1.72 -8.99
N LEU A 88 -0.75 -1.68 -7.96
CA LEU A 88 -0.83 -0.64 -6.94
C LEU A 88 -0.33 0.67 -7.53
N PHE A 89 -1.21 1.67 -7.53
CA PHE A 89 -0.94 3.03 -7.97
C PHE A 89 -1.14 4.02 -6.81
N ILE A 90 -0.73 5.27 -7.02
CA ILE A 90 -0.76 6.35 -6.01
C ILE A 90 -2.16 6.58 -5.39
N PHE A 91 -3.24 6.25 -6.10
CA PHE A 91 -4.64 6.45 -5.68
C PHE A 91 -5.36 5.17 -5.19
N GLY A 92 -4.68 4.02 -5.18
CA GLY A 92 -5.31 2.71 -4.95
C GLY A 92 -4.92 1.70 -6.02
N GLY A 93 -5.30 0.43 -5.82
CA GLY A 93 -5.04 -0.62 -6.79
C GLY A 93 -6.04 -0.53 -7.94
N MET A 94 -5.58 -0.58 -9.18
CA MET A 94 -6.46 -0.91 -10.30
C MET A 94 -6.40 -2.41 -10.54
N ALA A 95 -7.56 -3.06 -10.42
CA ALA A 95 -7.78 -4.49 -10.64
C ALA A 95 -8.43 -4.77 -12.00
#